data_AF-A0ABD1R8M8-F1
#
_entry.id   AF-A0ABD1R8M8-F1
#
_cell.length_a   1.000
_cell.length_b   1.000
_cell.length_c   1.000
_cell.angle_alpha   90.00
_cell.angle_beta   90.00
_cell.angle_gamma   90.00
#
_symmetry.space_group_name_H-M   'P 1'
#
loop_
_entity.id
_entity.type
_entity.pdbx_description
1 polymer ?
#
loop_
_entity_poly.entity_id
_entity_poly.type
_entity_poly.pdbx_seq_one_letter_code
_entity_poly.pdbx_strand_id
1 'polypeptide(L)'
;MSELALLSRYLFRKPLSKNLLFRHKSTVPTTSPSSAEFVNKHSGNHEFLHPSTFINSWKPPRDPKQAEARLNFLRRDYAQKVKEIRKAYIKEMELQRLEKLRKDEAKKEAMRIANEERKAAKAAKKKAEAIERQAAEEEFWRTLMKEKAEKLEYWRMREMKVEEKKKEKKELLHRQSSIWVDESELEKKTLEAIVDTTAL
;
A
#
# COMPACT_ATOMS: atom_id res chain seq x y z
N MET A 1 7.26 50.53 -7.96
CA MET A 1 7.09 49.60 -6.84
C MET A 1 5.67 49.07 -6.90
N SER A 2 5.56 47.74 -6.85
CA SER A 2 4.39 46.87 -6.63
C SER A 2 3.37 47.46 -5.65
N GLU A 3 2.06 47.22 -5.68
CA GLU A 3 1.29 45.96 -5.76
C GLU A 3 -0.12 46.30 -6.30
N LEU A 4 -0.60 45.70 -7.39
CA LEU A 4 -1.42 44.48 -7.46
C LEU A 4 -2.50 44.27 -6.39
N ALA A 5 -3.68 43.97 -6.94
CA ALA A 5 -4.82 43.27 -6.37
C ALA A 5 -5.81 44.12 -5.56
N LEU A 6 -7.01 44.31 -6.13
CA LEU A 6 -8.29 44.01 -5.49
C LEU A 6 -9.45 44.35 -6.44
N LEU A 7 -9.68 43.50 -7.44
CA LEU A 7 -10.94 43.42 -8.19
C LEU A 7 -11.21 41.94 -8.47
N SER A 8 -12.48 41.55 -8.47
CA SER A 8 -13.02 40.20 -8.73
C SER A 8 -13.20 39.28 -7.52
N ARG A 9 -14.11 39.65 -6.59
CA ARG A 9 -14.79 38.71 -5.68
C ARG A 9 -16.25 38.44 -6.08
N TYR A 10 -16.49 38.24 -7.37
CA TYR A 10 -17.76 37.69 -7.84
C TYR A 10 -17.47 36.68 -8.94
N LEU A 11 -18.29 35.62 -8.97
CA LEU A 11 -18.26 34.44 -9.86
C LEU A 11 -17.48 33.24 -9.29
N PHE A 12 -18.10 32.51 -8.36
CA PHE A 12 -18.19 31.04 -8.40
C PHE A 12 -19.15 30.55 -7.29
N ARG A 13 -20.46 30.88 -7.40
CA ARG A 13 -21.49 30.03 -6.78
C ARG A 13 -21.62 28.79 -7.65
N LYS A 14 -20.97 27.70 -7.26
CA LYS A 14 -21.21 26.38 -7.86
C LYS A 14 -22.55 25.82 -7.35
N PRO A 15 -23.43 25.29 -8.21
CA PRO A 15 -24.66 24.66 -7.77
C PRO A 15 -24.35 23.31 -7.10
N LEU A 16 -25.07 23.03 -6.02
CA LEU A 16 -25.07 21.75 -5.32
C LEU A 16 -25.61 20.66 -6.26
N SER A 17 -24.71 19.90 -6.89
CA SER A 17 -25.07 18.75 -7.72
C SER A 17 -25.66 17.65 -6.86
N LYS A 18 -26.96 17.41 -7.02
CA LYS A 18 -27.68 16.25 -6.48
C LYS A 18 -27.26 15.00 -7.25
N ASN A 19 -26.08 14.46 -6.95
CA ASN A 19 -25.73 13.12 -7.39
C ASN A 19 -26.16 12.14 -6.31
N LEU A 20 -27.22 11.39 -6.64
CA LEU A 20 -27.70 10.24 -5.90
C LEU A 20 -26.54 9.31 -5.57
N LEU A 21 -26.37 9.02 -4.28
CA LEU A 21 -25.49 7.98 -3.79
C LEU A 21 -26.05 6.61 -4.20
N PHE A 22 -25.66 6.13 -5.38
CA PHE A 22 -25.71 4.70 -5.67
C PHE A 22 -24.68 4.00 -4.78
N ARG A 23 -25.15 3.51 -3.63
CA ARG A 23 -24.40 2.66 -2.72
C ARG A 23 -24.25 1.28 -3.36
N HIS A 24 -23.21 1.10 -4.18
CA HIS A 24 -22.77 -0.23 -4.59
C HIS A 24 -22.31 -1.01 -3.35
N LYS A 25 -23.11 -2.00 -2.93
CA LYS A 25 -22.66 -3.05 -2.02
C LYS A 25 -21.89 -4.07 -2.85
N SER A 26 -20.57 -3.93 -2.97
CA SER A 26 -19.72 -5.06 -3.35
C SER A 26 -19.28 -5.78 -2.08
N THR A 27 -19.83 -6.97 -1.87
CA THR A 27 -19.35 -7.93 -0.87
C THR A 27 -18.23 -8.74 -1.50
N VAL A 28 -16.99 -8.30 -1.30
CA VAL A 28 -15.82 -9.17 -1.44
C VAL A 28 -15.65 -9.88 -0.09
N PRO A 29 -15.58 -11.22 -0.03
CA PRO A 29 -15.37 -11.92 1.22
C PRO A 29 -13.92 -11.69 1.66
N THR A 30 -13.72 -10.70 2.52
CA THR A 30 -12.53 -10.68 3.38
C THR A 30 -12.76 -11.78 4.39
N THR A 31 -11.98 -12.85 4.31
CA THR A 31 -11.86 -13.86 5.38
C THR A 31 -11.17 -13.20 6.57
N SER A 32 -11.89 -12.30 7.25
CA SER A 32 -11.65 -12.03 8.65
C SER A 32 -11.95 -13.34 9.38
N PRO A 33 -11.05 -13.90 10.19
CA PRO A 33 -11.47 -14.91 11.13
C PRO A 33 -12.62 -14.27 11.89
N SER A 34 -13.80 -14.85 11.72
CA SER A 34 -15.01 -14.42 12.41
C SER A 34 -14.58 -14.17 13.85
N SER A 35 -14.88 -12.98 14.34
CA SER A 35 -15.12 -12.78 15.76
C SER A 35 -16.13 -13.85 16.16
N ALA A 36 -15.62 -15.05 16.44
CA ALA A 36 -16.33 -16.14 17.06
C ALA A 36 -16.61 -15.57 18.43
N GLU A 37 -17.78 -14.94 18.46
CA GLU A 37 -18.62 -14.65 19.61
C GLU A 37 -17.92 -15.09 20.88
N PHE A 38 -17.37 -14.13 21.62
CA PHE A 38 -17.18 -14.31 23.05
C PHE A 38 -18.59 -14.47 23.64
N VAL A 39 -19.20 -15.63 23.38
CA VAL A 39 -20.37 -16.11 24.09
C VAL A 39 -19.87 -16.26 25.50
N ASN A 40 -20.18 -15.26 26.32
CA ASN A 40 -19.85 -15.26 27.71
C ASN A 40 -20.73 -16.36 28.33
N LYS A 41 -20.26 -17.62 28.27
CA LYS A 41 -20.89 -18.80 28.83
C LYS A 41 -20.79 -18.74 30.36
N HIS A 42 -21.33 -17.69 30.95
CA HIS A 42 -21.54 -17.64 32.39
C HIS A 42 -22.69 -18.58 32.81
N SER A 43 -23.53 -19.03 31.88
CA SER A 43 -24.77 -19.76 32.15
C SER A 43 -24.63 -21.25 32.50
N GLY A 44 -23.41 -21.80 32.63
CA GLY A 44 -23.21 -23.26 32.74
C GLY A 44 -23.25 -23.85 34.15
N ASN A 45 -22.90 -23.06 35.18
CA ASN A 45 -22.62 -23.58 36.52
C ASN A 45 -23.43 -22.86 37.62
N HIS A 46 -24.64 -22.42 37.28
CA HIS A 46 -25.54 -21.87 38.30
C HIS A 46 -26.42 -23.01 38.83
N GLU A 47 -26.01 -23.62 39.92
CA GLU A 47 -26.90 -24.47 40.70
C GLU A 47 -27.91 -23.55 41.42
N PHE A 48 -29.18 -23.68 41.06
CA PHE A 48 -30.25 -22.98 41.78
C PHE A 48 -30.36 -23.56 43.19
N LEU A 49 -30.35 -22.68 44.19
CA LEU A 49 -30.54 -23.10 45.57
C LEU A 49 -31.92 -23.75 45.74
N HIS A 50 -31.97 -24.83 46.52
CA HIS A 50 -33.23 -25.49 46.87
C HIS A 50 -34.18 -24.53 47.63
N PRO A 51 -35.52 -24.69 47.49
CA PRO A 51 -36.49 -23.90 48.22
C PRO A 51 -36.20 -23.90 49.72
N SER A 52 -36.09 -22.71 50.33
CA SER A 52 -35.77 -22.63 51.76
C SER A 52 -37.01 -22.89 52.61
N THR A 53 -36.94 -23.87 53.52
CA THR A 53 -37.98 -24.17 54.52
C THR A 53 -37.88 -23.32 55.79
N PHE A 54 -36.91 -22.40 55.82
CA PHE A 54 -36.53 -21.62 57.01
C PHE A 54 -37.67 -20.74 57.55
N ILE A 55 -38.46 -20.13 56.66
CA ILE A 55 -39.52 -19.17 57.00
C ILE A 55 -40.60 -19.78 57.91
N ASN A 56 -40.83 -21.10 57.83
CA ASN A 56 -41.86 -21.80 58.62
C ASN A 56 -41.30 -22.52 59.86
N SER A 57 -40.00 -22.37 60.15
CA SER A 57 -39.33 -23.12 61.23
C SER A 57 -39.23 -22.36 62.55
N TRP A 58 -39.62 -21.07 62.57
CA TRP A 58 -39.50 -20.23 63.76
C TRP A 58 -40.57 -20.54 64.81
N LYS A 59 -40.13 -20.90 66.02
CA LYS A 59 -41.00 -21.06 67.20
C LYS A 59 -40.70 -19.94 68.21
N PRO A 60 -41.69 -19.14 68.62
CA PRO A 60 -41.45 -18.04 69.56
C PRO A 60 -40.99 -18.59 70.93
N PRO A 61 -39.87 -18.10 71.49
CA PRO A 61 -39.44 -18.48 72.83
C PRO A 61 -40.43 -17.97 73.91
N ARG A 62 -40.64 -18.76 74.96
CA ARG A 62 -41.59 -18.47 76.05
C ARG A 62 -41.11 -17.36 77.01
N ASP A 63 -39.79 -17.21 77.17
CA ASP A 63 -39.18 -16.24 78.08
C ASP A 63 -38.53 -15.07 77.32
N PRO A 64 -38.80 -13.80 77.70
CA PRO A 64 -38.33 -12.62 76.98
C PRO A 64 -36.79 -12.47 76.99
N LYS A 65 -36.15 -12.75 78.13
CA LYS A 65 -34.69 -12.66 78.29
C LYS A 65 -33.95 -13.69 77.42
N GLN A 66 -34.52 -14.88 77.24
CA GLN A 66 -33.95 -15.91 76.37
C GLN A 66 -34.13 -15.56 74.88
N ALA A 67 -35.25 -14.95 74.51
CA ALA A 67 -35.49 -14.48 73.15
C ALA A 67 -34.46 -13.42 72.73
N GLU A 68 -34.18 -12.46 73.62
CA GLU A 68 -33.19 -11.41 73.38
C GLU A 68 -31.77 -11.97 73.21
N ALA A 69 -31.36 -12.90 74.08
CA ALA A 69 -30.05 -13.55 73.98
C ALA A 69 -29.87 -14.30 72.65
N ARG A 70 -30.91 -15.06 72.23
CA ARG A 70 -30.92 -15.76 70.94
C ARG A 70 -30.86 -14.80 69.76
N LEU A 71 -31.60 -13.70 69.82
CA LEU A 71 -31.59 -12.67 68.78
C LEU A 71 -30.22 -11.99 68.66
N ASN A 72 -29.60 -11.65 69.79
CA ASN A 72 -28.27 -11.04 69.81
C ASN A 72 -27.20 -11.99 69.26
N PHE A 73 -27.29 -13.28 69.57
CA PHE A 73 -26.43 -14.31 68.99
C PHE A 73 -26.62 -14.40 67.46
N LEU A 74 -27.87 -14.51 66.99
CA LEU A 74 -28.18 -14.55 65.55
C LEU A 74 -27.68 -13.31 64.80
N ARG A 75 -27.83 -12.12 65.38
CA ARG A 75 -27.32 -10.88 64.79
C ARG A 75 -25.80 -10.90 64.64
N ARG A 76 -25.08 -11.37 65.65
CA ARG A 76 -23.61 -11.48 65.63
C ARG A 76 -23.15 -12.52 64.60
N ASP A 77 -23.75 -13.71 64.62
CA ASP A 77 -23.44 -14.79 63.69
C ASP A 77 -23.69 -14.38 62.24
N TYR A 78 -24.83 -13.73 61.98
CA TYR A 78 -25.17 -13.24 60.65
C TYR A 78 -24.18 -12.16 60.19
N ALA A 79 -23.87 -11.20 61.07
CA ALA A 79 -22.88 -10.16 60.76
C ALA A 79 -21.50 -10.76 60.45
N GLN A 80 -21.08 -11.80 61.19
CA GLN A 80 -19.83 -12.49 60.95
C GLN A 80 -19.83 -13.23 59.61
N LYS A 81 -20.88 -14.02 59.32
CA LYS A 81 -21.03 -14.73 58.03
C LYS A 81 -21.03 -13.77 56.85
N VAL A 82 -21.79 -12.68 56.92
CA VAL A 82 -21.82 -11.66 55.85
C VAL A 82 -20.46 -10.98 55.69
N LYS A 83 -19.74 -10.71 56.78
CA LYS A 83 -18.39 -10.14 56.74
C LYS A 83 -17.40 -11.08 56.04
N GLU A 84 -17.47 -12.38 56.31
CA GLU A 84 -16.65 -13.40 55.64
C GLU A 84 -16.97 -13.50 54.15
N ILE A 85 -18.27 -13.54 53.79
CA ILE A 85 -18.72 -13.52 52.40
C ILE A 85 -18.21 -12.28 51.67
N ARG A 86 -18.30 -11.10 52.28
CA ARG A 86 -17.81 -9.85 51.68
C ARG A 86 -16.30 -9.90 51.43
N LYS A 87 -15.52 -10.44 52.38
CA LYS A 87 -14.07 -10.61 52.22
C LYS A 87 -13.74 -11.59 51.08
N ALA A 88 -14.46 -12.70 50.99
CA ALA A 88 -14.27 -13.67 49.91
C ALA A 88 -14.58 -13.05 48.54
N TYR A 89 -15.69 -12.33 48.43
CA TYR A 89 -16.09 -11.62 47.22
C TYR A 89 -15.05 -10.58 46.78
N ILE A 90 -14.54 -9.77 47.71
CA ILE A 90 -13.49 -8.78 47.39
C ILE A 90 -12.26 -9.47 46.79
N LYS A 91 -11.81 -10.57 47.41
CA LYS A 91 -10.65 -11.35 46.92
C LYS A 91 -10.91 -11.93 45.52
N GLU A 92 -12.09 -12.47 45.28
CA GLU A 92 -12.47 -13.01 43.97
C GLU A 92 -12.46 -11.93 42.89
N MET A 93 -13.04 -10.76 43.18
CA MET A 93 -13.06 -9.62 42.27
C MET A 93 -11.65 -9.10 41.98
N GLU A 94 -10.77 -9.07 42.98
CA GLU A 94 -9.36 -8.71 42.81
C GLU A 94 -8.61 -9.72 41.94
N LEU A 95 -8.83 -11.02 42.13
CA LEU A 95 -8.25 -12.07 41.31
C LEU A 95 -8.68 -11.92 39.85
N GLN A 96 -9.98 -11.73 39.60
CA GLN A 96 -10.50 -11.49 38.25
C GLN A 96 -9.89 -10.24 37.61
N ARG A 97 -9.68 -9.17 38.38
CA ARG A 97 -9.03 -7.95 37.89
C ARG A 97 -7.57 -8.21 37.49
N LEU A 98 -6.81 -8.94 38.31
CA LEU A 98 -5.42 -9.30 38.01
C LEU A 98 -5.33 -10.21 36.78
N GLU A 99 -6.25 -11.15 36.62
CA GLU A 99 -6.30 -12.02 35.45
C GLU A 99 -6.55 -11.21 34.16
N LYS A 100 -7.47 -10.23 34.21
CA LYS A 100 -7.70 -9.32 33.08
C LYS A 100 -6.44 -8.53 32.72
N LEU A 101 -5.75 -7.98 33.72
CA LEU A 101 -4.50 -7.24 33.50
C LEU A 101 -3.44 -8.11 32.80
N ARG A 102 -3.22 -9.33 33.30
CA ARG A 102 -2.27 -10.28 32.67
C ARG A 102 -2.63 -10.58 31.21
N LYS A 103 -3.92 -10.80 30.92
CA LYS A 103 -4.41 -11.04 29.55
C LYS A 103 -4.20 -9.83 28.66
N ASP A 104 -4.45 -8.63 29.17
CA ASP A 104 -4.31 -7.39 28.41
C ASP A 104 -2.83 -7.05 28.14
N GLU A 105 -1.95 -7.29 29.11
CA GLU A 105 -0.49 -7.19 28.95
C GLU A 105 0.02 -8.14 27.87
N ALA A 106 -0.35 -9.43 27.94
CA ALA A 106 0.04 -10.42 26.94
C ALA A 106 -0.46 -10.04 25.53
N LYS A 107 -1.70 -9.55 25.40
CA LYS A 107 -2.24 -9.05 24.13
C LYS A 107 -1.46 -7.84 23.62
N LYS A 108 -1.13 -6.89 24.49
CA LYS A 108 -0.38 -5.68 24.13
C LYS A 108 1.01 -6.03 23.62
N GLU A 109 1.70 -6.96 24.27
CA GLU A 109 3.01 -7.44 23.85
C GLU A 109 2.95 -8.19 22.51
N ALA A 110 1.98 -9.10 22.35
CA ALA A 110 1.77 -9.80 21.08
C ALA A 110 1.50 -8.82 19.92
N MET A 111 0.66 -7.79 20.17
CA MET A 111 0.39 -6.74 19.18
C MET A 111 1.62 -5.89 18.87
N ARG A 112 2.51 -5.65 19.86
CA ARG A 112 3.76 -4.94 19.62
C ARG A 112 4.68 -5.73 18.70
N ILE A 113 4.88 -7.01 18.99
CA ILE A 113 5.73 -7.92 18.19
C ILE A 113 5.21 -8.00 16.75
N ALA A 114 3.91 -8.26 16.56
CA ALA A 114 3.32 -8.33 15.22
C ALA A 114 3.46 -7.02 14.42
N ASN A 115 3.39 -5.87 15.10
CA ASN A 115 3.61 -4.57 14.46
C ASN A 115 5.07 -4.35 14.07
N GLU A 116 6.02 -4.78 14.91
CA GLU A 116 7.45 -4.72 14.62
C GLU A 116 7.80 -5.61 13.42
N GLU A 117 7.30 -6.85 13.39
CA GLU A 117 7.45 -7.77 12.26
C GLU A 117 6.87 -7.17 10.97
N ARG A 118 5.66 -6.60 11.03
CA ARG A 118 5.03 -5.95 9.87
C ARG A 118 5.85 -4.76 9.37
N LYS A 119 6.44 -3.97 10.28
CA LYS A 119 7.32 -2.86 9.92
C LYS A 119 8.62 -3.35 9.29
N ALA A 120 9.23 -4.40 9.84
CA ALA A 120 10.44 -5.02 9.32
C ALA A 120 10.20 -5.59 7.90
N ALA A 121 9.09 -6.32 7.70
CA ALA A 121 8.70 -6.83 6.39
C ALA A 121 8.47 -5.71 5.36
N LYS A 122 7.79 -4.63 5.76
CA LYS A 122 7.60 -3.45 4.89
C LYS A 122 8.92 -2.77 4.54
N ALA A 123 9.84 -2.65 5.50
CA ALA A 123 11.15 -2.07 5.27
C ALA A 123 12.00 -2.93 4.32
N ALA A 124 11.99 -4.26 4.50
CA ALA A 124 12.66 -5.20 3.61
C ALA A 124 12.10 -5.10 2.18
N LYS A 125 10.76 -5.08 2.02
CA LYS A 125 10.12 -4.88 0.72
C LYS A 125 10.52 -3.56 0.06
N LYS A 126 10.51 -2.45 0.82
CA LYS A 126 10.90 -1.14 0.29
C LYS A 126 12.38 -1.12 -0.16
N LYS A 127 13.26 -1.81 0.57
CA LYS A 127 14.68 -1.95 0.17
C LYS A 127 14.82 -2.76 -1.12
N ALA A 128 14.10 -3.87 -1.25
CA ALA A 128 14.09 -4.65 -2.49
C ALA A 128 13.60 -3.82 -3.68
N GLU A 129 12.47 -3.11 -3.54
CA GLU A 129 11.97 -2.22 -4.59
C GLU A 129 12.93 -1.06 -4.91
N ALA A 130 13.72 -0.58 -3.94
CA ALA A 130 14.73 0.45 -4.20
C ALA A 130 15.88 -0.09 -5.04
N ILE A 131 16.32 -1.33 -4.77
CA ILE A 131 17.34 -2.01 -5.56
C ILE A 131 16.82 -2.26 -6.98
N GLU A 132 15.57 -2.70 -7.13
CA GLU A 132 14.95 -2.89 -8.45
C GLU A 132 14.87 -1.58 -9.24
N ARG A 133 14.54 -0.45 -8.59
CA ARG A 133 14.55 0.87 -9.25
C ARG A 133 15.95 1.26 -9.71
N GLN A 134 16.97 1.05 -8.88
CA GLN A 134 18.37 1.32 -9.25
C GLN A 134 18.82 0.45 -10.43
N ALA A 135 18.49 -0.85 -10.41
CA ALA A 135 18.79 -1.75 -11.51
C ALA A 135 18.10 -1.30 -12.82
N ALA A 136 16.82 -0.91 -12.75
CA ALA A 136 16.08 -0.40 -13.90
C ALA A 136 16.69 0.90 -14.47
N GLU A 137 17.17 1.79 -13.61
CA GLU A 137 17.89 3.00 -14.03
C GLU A 137 19.21 2.65 -14.73
N GLU A 138 20.00 1.72 -14.17
CA GLU A 138 21.24 1.26 -14.82
C GLU A 138 20.99 0.62 -16.17
N GLU A 139 19.95 -0.22 -16.29
CA GLU A 139 19.55 -0.82 -17.56
C GLU A 139 19.16 0.25 -18.58
N PHE A 140 18.39 1.26 -18.15
CA PHE A 140 18.04 2.41 -18.99
C PHE A 140 19.27 3.19 -19.47
N TRP A 141 20.25 3.42 -18.60
CA TRP A 141 21.50 4.08 -19.01
C TRP A 141 22.29 3.24 -20.02
N ARG A 142 22.36 1.93 -19.81
CA ARG A 142 23.04 1.01 -20.74
C ARG A 142 22.38 1.00 -22.11
N THR A 143 21.05 0.93 -22.18
CA THR A 143 20.34 0.98 -23.47
C THR A 143 20.54 2.33 -24.16
N LEU A 144 20.48 3.43 -23.42
CA LEU A 144 20.67 4.77 -23.98
C LEU A 144 22.08 4.98 -24.54
N MET A 145 23.12 4.44 -23.89
CA MET A 145 24.48 4.50 -24.42
C MET A 145 24.66 3.64 -25.67
N LYS A 146 24.01 2.47 -25.71
CA LYS A 146 23.99 1.60 -26.89
C LYS A 146 23.33 2.28 -28.09
N GLU A 147 22.14 2.88 -27.90
CA GLU A 147 21.46 3.62 -28.97
C GLU A 147 22.28 4.80 -29.50
N LYS A 148 22.97 5.53 -28.61
CA LYS A 148 23.88 6.60 -29.02
C LYS A 148 25.04 6.09 -29.86
N ALA A 149 25.65 4.97 -29.47
CA ALA A 149 26.74 4.35 -30.23
C ALA A 149 26.27 3.89 -31.61
N GLU A 150 25.13 3.19 -31.70
CA GLU A 150 24.54 2.74 -32.97
C GLU A 150 24.23 3.91 -33.90
N LYS A 151 23.70 5.02 -33.37
CA LYS A 151 23.47 6.25 -34.16
C LYS A 151 24.77 6.85 -34.67
N LEU A 152 25.82 6.91 -33.86
CA LEU A 152 27.12 7.42 -34.28
C LEU A 152 27.73 6.55 -35.38
N GLU A 153 27.65 5.22 -35.26
CA GLU A 153 28.11 4.28 -36.29
C GLU A 153 27.31 4.44 -37.59
N TYR A 154 25.99 4.59 -37.49
CA TYR A 154 25.13 4.88 -38.63
C TYR A 154 25.56 6.16 -39.37
N TRP A 155 25.88 7.23 -38.63
CA TRP A 155 26.37 8.48 -39.23
C TRP A 155 27.73 8.31 -39.93
N ARG A 156 28.68 7.60 -39.31
CA ARG A 156 29.97 7.30 -39.95
C ARG A 156 29.79 6.52 -41.25
N MET A 157 28.96 5.48 -41.24
CA MET A 157 28.67 4.70 -42.44
C MET A 157 27.97 5.54 -43.52
N ARG A 158 27.14 6.50 -43.12
CA ARG A 158 26.46 7.42 -44.03
C ARG A 158 27.43 8.41 -44.67
N GLU A 159 28.35 8.96 -43.89
CA GLU A 159 29.42 9.85 -44.39
C GLU A 159 30.30 9.13 -45.40
N MET A 160 30.78 7.92 -45.07
CA MET A 160 31.55 7.07 -45.99
C MET A 160 30.82 6.84 -47.32
N LYS A 161 29.54 6.46 -47.28
CA LYS A 161 28.72 6.27 -48.49
C LYS A 161 28.54 7.55 -49.30
N VAL A 162 28.45 8.72 -48.65
CA VAL A 162 28.36 10.00 -49.34
C VAL A 162 29.70 10.34 -50.02
N GLU A 163 30.82 10.10 -49.34
CA GLU A 163 32.15 10.30 -49.89
C GLU A 163 32.45 9.38 -51.07
N GLU A 164 32.11 8.08 -50.96
CA GLU A 164 32.21 7.11 -52.06
C GLU A 164 31.42 7.58 -53.28
N LYS A 165 30.15 7.97 -53.09
CA LYS A 165 29.33 8.52 -54.19
C LYS A 165 29.91 9.79 -54.79
N LYS A 166 30.54 10.66 -53.99
CA LYS A 166 31.23 11.86 -54.49
C LYS A 166 32.45 11.47 -55.33
N LYS A 167 33.24 10.48 -54.90
CA LYS A 167 34.39 9.95 -55.65
C LYS A 167 33.96 9.30 -56.95
N GLU A 168 32.95 8.41 -56.92
CA GLU A 168 32.37 7.78 -58.11
C GLU A 168 31.89 8.82 -59.13
N LYS A 169 31.14 9.84 -58.68
CA LYS A 169 30.69 10.93 -59.55
C LYS A 169 31.86 11.70 -60.15
N LYS A 170 32.88 12.01 -59.35
CA LYS A 170 34.09 12.72 -59.81
C LYS A 170 34.86 11.90 -60.85
N GLU A 171 34.99 10.59 -60.63
CA GLU A 171 35.62 9.68 -61.59
C GLU A 171 34.82 9.54 -62.89
N LEU A 172 33.49 9.42 -62.80
CA LEU A 172 32.62 9.42 -63.98
C LEU A 172 32.77 10.72 -64.78
N LEU A 173 32.75 11.87 -64.09
CA LEU A 173 33.00 13.18 -64.69
C LEU A 173 34.36 13.24 -65.37
N HIS A 174 35.43 12.74 -64.73
CA HIS A 174 36.77 12.73 -65.30
C HIS A 174 36.87 11.88 -66.57
N ARG A 175 36.23 10.70 -66.58
CA ARG A 175 36.14 9.83 -67.77
C ARG A 175 35.36 10.50 -68.89
N GLN A 176 34.23 11.14 -68.58
CA GLN A 176 33.41 11.85 -69.57
C GLN A 176 34.11 13.11 -70.09
N SER A 177 34.73 13.90 -69.23
CA SER A 177 35.43 15.15 -69.59
C SER A 177 36.64 14.89 -70.47
N SER A 178 37.27 13.71 -70.38
CA SER A 178 38.34 13.32 -71.30
C SER A 178 37.90 13.23 -72.77
N ILE A 179 36.60 13.12 -73.03
CA ILE A 179 36.02 13.10 -74.39
C ILE A 179 35.51 14.50 -74.79
N TRP A 180 35.46 15.44 -73.86
CA TRP A 180 34.96 16.79 -74.15
C TRP A 180 35.90 17.47 -75.13
N VAL A 181 35.29 18.18 -76.07
CA VAL A 181 35.99 18.84 -77.17
C VAL A 181 36.05 20.31 -76.84
N ASP A 182 37.27 20.87 -76.82
CA ASP A 182 37.45 22.30 -76.64
C ASP A 182 36.87 23.07 -77.84
N GLU A 183 36.38 24.28 -77.60
CA GLU A 183 35.66 25.08 -78.60
C GLU A 183 36.48 25.34 -79.86
N SER A 184 37.80 25.48 -79.73
CA SER A 184 38.74 25.62 -80.86
C SER A 184 38.94 24.34 -81.69
N GLU A 185 38.60 23.18 -81.14
CA GLU A 185 38.74 21.87 -81.80
C GLU A 185 37.40 21.28 -82.26
N LEU A 186 36.30 21.94 -81.92
CA LEU A 186 34.94 21.47 -82.15
C LEU A 186 34.65 21.31 -83.65
N GLU A 187 34.95 22.33 -84.45
CA GLU A 187 34.72 22.31 -85.90
C GLU A 187 35.47 21.16 -86.59
N LYS A 188 36.71 20.89 -86.16
CA LYS A 188 37.56 19.82 -86.70
C LYS A 188 36.97 18.44 -86.40
N LYS A 189 36.58 18.20 -85.15
CA LYS A 189 35.97 16.92 -84.75
C LYS A 189 34.57 16.71 -85.35
N THR A 190 33.79 17.76 -85.58
CA THR A 190 32.50 17.61 -86.30
C THR A 190 32.70 17.18 -87.74
N LEU A 191 33.72 17.69 -88.43
CA LEU A 191 34.04 17.27 -89.80
C LEU A 191 34.51 15.81 -89.81
N GLU A 192 35.37 15.41 -88.86
CA GLU A 192 35.85 14.03 -88.69
C GLU A 192 34.68 13.05 -88.46
N ALA A 193 33.74 13.37 -87.56
CA ALA A 193 32.57 12.53 -87.28
C ALA A 193 31.58 12.40 -88.45
N ILE A 194 31.49 13.42 -89.33
CA ILE A 194 30.66 13.38 -90.54
C ILE A 194 31.30 12.49 -91.60
N VAL A 195 32.63 12.39 -91.64
CA VAL A 195 33.37 11.57 -92.61
C VAL A 195 33.47 10.11 -92.12
N ASP A 196 33.70 9.88 -90.83
CA ASP A 196 33.80 8.57 -90.20
C ASP A 196 32.42 8.06 -89.73
N THR A 197 31.43 7.98 -90.64
CA THR A 197 30.13 7.40 -90.29
C THR A 197 30.27 5.90 -90.03
N THR A 198 30.36 5.53 -88.75
CA THR A 198 30.22 4.14 -88.33
C THR A 198 28.73 3.74 -88.38
N ALA A 199 28.42 2.68 -89.12
CA ALA A 199 27.07 2.09 -89.08
C ALA A 199 26.86 1.39 -87.73
N LEU A 200 25.69 1.61 -87.13
CA LEU A 200 25.27 1.13 -85.81
C LEU A 200 25.54 -0.36 -85.58
#